data_AF-A0A5E4DC85-F1
#
_entry.id   AF-A0A5E4DC85-F1
#
_cell.length_a   1.000
_cell.length_b   1.000
_cell.length_c   1.000
_cell.angle_alpha   90.00
_cell.angle_beta   90.00
_cell.angle_gamma   90.00
#
_symmetry.space_group_name_H-M   'P 1'
#
loop_
_entity.id
_entity.type
_entity.pdbx_description
1 polymer ?
#
loop_
_entity_poly.entity_id
_entity_poly.type
_entity_poly.pdbx_seq_one_letter_code
_entity_poly.pdbx_strand_id
1 'polypeptide(L)'
;LLDLCILAIDSLEFQYRILAAAALCHFTSIEVVKKASGLEWDIISECVDWMVPFVSVVKSTSPVKLKTFKKIPMEDRHNIQTHTNYLAMLDEVNYVNTFRKGGQLSPVCNGGIMTPPKSTEKPPGKH
;
A
#
# COMPACT_ATOMS: atom_id res chain seq x y z
N LEU A 1 -8.81 5.06 5.36
CA LEU A 1 -7.49 4.41 5.45
C LEU A 1 -7.45 3.45 6.64
N LEU A 2 -7.59 3.93 7.88
CA LEU A 2 -7.56 3.06 9.06
C LEU A 2 -8.57 1.91 8.99
N ASP A 3 -9.82 2.18 8.62
CA ASP A 3 -10.86 1.14 8.40
C ASP A 3 -10.42 0.01 7.46
N LEU A 4 -9.57 0.30 6.47
CA LEU A 4 -9.03 -0.69 5.55
C LEU A 4 -7.84 -1.42 6.17
N CYS A 5 -6.93 -0.68 6.82
CA CYS A 5 -5.74 -1.24 7.47
C CYS A 5 -6.11 -2.29 8.54
N ILE A 6 -7.14 -2.03 9.35
CA ILE A 6 -7.56 -2.94 10.43
C ILE A 6 -8.12 -4.28 9.93
N LEU A 7 -8.46 -4.39 8.64
CA LEU A 7 -8.89 -5.66 8.04
C LEU A 7 -7.70 -6.59 7.75
N ALA A 8 -6.49 -6.04 7.66
CA ALA A 8 -5.27 -6.84 7.53
C ALA A 8 -4.78 -7.26 8.93
N ILE A 9 -4.57 -8.56 9.12
CA ILE A 9 -4.13 -9.12 10.42
C ILE A 9 -2.78 -8.56 10.87
N ASP A 10 -1.87 -8.30 9.93
CA ASP A 10 -0.54 -7.71 10.17
C ASP A 10 -0.62 -6.32 10.81
N SER A 11 -1.78 -5.64 10.76
CA SER A 11 -1.97 -4.37 11.47
C SER A 11 -1.80 -4.51 12.99
N LEU A 12 -2.03 -5.70 13.53
CA LEU A 12 -1.91 -6.00 14.96
C LEU A 12 -0.45 -6.03 15.46
N GLU A 13 0.53 -6.03 14.55
CA GLU A 13 1.95 -5.86 14.90
C GLU A 13 2.25 -4.43 15.38
N PHE A 14 1.39 -3.47 15.05
CA PHE A 14 1.50 -2.08 15.46
C PHE A 14 0.53 -1.72 16.57
N GLN A 15 0.98 -0.90 17.52
CA GLN A 15 0.08 -0.34 18.53
C GLN A 15 -0.93 0.61 17.86
N TYR A 16 -2.16 0.68 18.40
CA TYR A 16 -3.23 1.51 17.81
C TYR A 16 -2.84 3.00 17.67
N ARG A 17 -2.06 3.53 18.62
CA ARG A 17 -1.52 4.89 18.53
C ARG A 17 -0.56 5.07 17.36
N ILE A 18 0.23 4.05 17.03
CA ILE A 18 1.20 4.06 15.93
C ILE A 18 0.44 3.97 14.60
N LEU A 19 -0.56 3.08 14.48
CA LEU A 19 -1.44 3.02 13.31
C LEU A 19 -2.11 4.37 13.04
N ALA A 20 -2.70 5.00 14.06
CA ALA A 20 -3.36 6.29 13.93
C ALA A 20 -2.39 7.40 13.48
N ALA A 21 -1.20 7.46 14.09
CA ALA A 21 -0.16 8.43 13.73
C ALA A 21 0.40 8.21 12.32
N ALA A 22 0.67 6.96 11.94
CA ALA A 22 1.15 6.61 10.60
C ALA A 22 0.11 6.95 9.53
N ALA A 23 -1.16 6.64 9.78
CA ALA A 23 -2.25 7.01 8.89
C ALA A 23 -2.35 8.53 8.74
N LEU A 24 -2.27 9.30 9.85
CA LEU A 24 -2.28 10.76 9.82
C LEU A 24 -1.09 11.33 9.03
N CYS A 25 0.09 10.70 9.14
CA CYS A 25 1.30 11.11 8.42
C CYS A 25 1.12 11.07 6.90
N HIS A 26 0.38 10.10 6.37
CA HIS A 26 0.10 9.97 4.92
C HIS A 26 -0.81 11.07 4.34
N PHE A 27 -1.47 11.86 5.19
CA PHE A 27 -2.36 12.96 4.80
C PHE A 27 -1.88 14.34 5.29
N THR A 28 -0.80 14.39 6.07
CA THR A 28 -0.28 15.62 6.67
C THR A 28 1.26 15.64 6.58
N SER A 29 1.96 15.93 7.68
CA SER A 29 3.41 15.93 7.77
C SER A 29 3.87 15.39 9.12
N ILE A 30 5.14 14.99 9.22
CA ILE A 30 5.71 14.47 10.47
C ILE A 30 5.67 15.51 11.60
N GLU A 31 5.81 16.79 11.29
CA GLU A 31 5.73 17.87 12.28
C GLU A 31 4.34 17.97 12.91
N VAL A 32 3.28 17.82 12.10
CA VAL A 32 1.88 17.79 12.56
C VAL A 32 1.63 16.54 13.41
N VAL A 33 2.09 15.38 12.95
CA VAL A 33 1.93 14.11 13.67
C VAL A 33 2.64 14.14 15.01
N LYS A 34 3.89 14.62 15.04
CA LYS A 34 4.68 14.78 16.28
C LYS A 34 3.99 15.72 17.25
N LYS A 35 3.46 16.85 16.76
CA LYS A 35 2.72 17.80 17.60
C LYS A 35 1.41 17.22 18.16
N ALA A 36 0.68 16.42 17.38
CA ALA A 36 -0.62 15.87 17.79
C ALA A 36 -0.53 14.61 18.64
N SER A 37 0.49 13.77 18.42
CA SER A 37 0.63 12.44 19.04
C SER A 37 1.82 12.29 19.98
N GLY A 38 2.81 13.18 19.90
CA GLY A 38 4.08 13.06 20.62
C GLY A 38 5.03 11.98 20.08
N LEU A 39 4.70 11.34 18.95
CA LEU A 39 5.52 10.28 18.35
C LEU A 39 6.53 10.85 17.35
N GLU A 40 7.77 10.39 17.47
CA GLU A 40 8.87 10.70 16.56
C GLU A 40 8.83 9.80 15.31
N TRP A 41 9.56 10.21 14.26
CA TRP A 41 9.61 9.48 12.99
C TRP A 41 10.12 8.05 13.15
N ASP A 42 11.15 7.82 13.95
CA ASP A 42 11.75 6.51 14.21
C ASP A 42 10.76 5.51 14.82
N ILE A 43 9.73 5.99 15.50
CA ILE A 43 8.69 5.15 16.12
C ILE A 43 7.61 4.75 15.11
N ILE A 44 7.35 5.57 14.10
CA ILE A 44 6.21 5.37 13.18
C ILE A 44 6.60 4.98 11.76
N SER A 45 7.87 5.15 11.37
CA SER A 45 8.35 4.98 10.00
C SER A 45 8.02 3.60 9.42
N GLU A 46 8.23 2.54 10.19
CA GLU A 46 7.91 1.16 9.78
C GLU A 46 6.41 1.01 9.46
N CYS A 47 5.55 1.56 10.31
CA CYS A 47 4.09 1.53 10.08
C CYS A 47 3.69 2.40 8.90
N VAL A 48 4.34 3.56 8.71
CA VAL A 48 4.13 4.44 7.55
C VAL A 48 4.48 3.69 6.26
N ASP A 49 5.61 2.98 6.21
CA ASP A 49 6.04 2.20 5.06
C ASP A 49 5.14 0.98 4.81
N TRP A 50 4.68 0.32 5.87
CA TRP A 50 3.70 -0.76 5.79
C TRP A 50 2.36 -0.27 5.22
N MET A 51 1.93 0.96 5.55
CA MET A 51 0.67 1.56 5.07
C MET A 51 0.67 2.04 3.62
N VAL A 52 1.83 2.16 2.96
CA VAL A 52 1.95 2.63 1.56
C VAL A 52 0.98 1.97 0.55
N PRO A 53 0.77 0.63 0.52
CA PRO A 53 -0.08 -0.01 -0.47
C PRO A 53 -1.57 0.28 -0.19
N PHE A 54 -1.95 0.36 1.09
CA PHE A 54 -3.28 0.78 1.53
C PHE A 54 -3.58 2.22 1.11
N VAL A 55 -2.61 3.12 1.24
CA VAL A 55 -2.73 4.52 0.84
C VAL A 55 -2.89 4.65 -0.67
N SER A 56 -2.13 3.86 -1.44
CA SER A 56 -2.24 3.81 -2.90
C SER A 56 -3.66 3.45 -3.34
N VAL A 57 -4.25 2.39 -2.77
CA VAL A 57 -5.61 1.96 -3.08
C VAL A 57 -6.66 2.98 -2.63
N VAL A 58 -6.51 3.56 -1.43
CA VAL A 58 -7.42 4.61 -0.98
C VAL A 58 -7.39 5.84 -1.90
N LYS A 59 -6.21 6.21 -2.43
CA LYS A 59 -6.05 7.35 -3.35
C LYS A 59 -6.49 7.03 -4.79
N SER A 60 -6.48 5.77 -5.22
CA SER A 60 -6.99 5.35 -6.54
C SER A 60 -8.52 5.32 -6.60
N THR A 61 -9.18 5.11 -5.45
CA THR A 61 -10.64 5.18 -5.36
C THR A 61 -11.19 6.61 -5.40
N SER A 62 -12.44 6.75 -5.83
CA SER A 62 -13.12 8.05 -5.89
C SER A 62 -13.13 8.73 -4.51
N PRO A 63 -12.92 10.07 -4.43
CA PRO A 63 -12.89 10.79 -3.16
C PRO A 63 -14.15 10.53 -2.33
N VAL A 64 -13.95 10.06 -1.09
CA VAL A 64 -15.04 9.83 -0.15
C VAL A 64 -15.65 11.18 0.24
N LYS A 65 -16.92 11.38 -0.11
CA LYS A 65 -17.68 12.56 0.33
C LYS A 65 -18.20 12.34 1.74
N LEU A 66 -18.02 13.34 2.60
CA LEU A 66 -18.56 13.29 3.96
C LEU A 66 -20.09 13.23 3.88
N LYS A 67 -20.68 12.12 4.37
CA LYS A 67 -22.12 11.85 4.30
C LYS A 67 -22.89 12.80 5.22
N THR A 68 -24.18 12.96 4.94
CA THR A 68 -25.13 13.71 5.77
C THR A 68 -26.18 12.73 6.29
N PHE A 69 -26.54 12.85 7.57
CA PHE A 69 -27.49 11.97 8.22
C PHE A 69 -28.62 12.81 8.83
N LYS A 70 -29.89 12.48 8.52
CA LYS A 70 -31.06 13.33 8.85
C LYS A 70 -31.22 13.68 10.32
N LYS A 71 -30.67 12.87 11.24
CA LYS A 71 -30.84 13.01 12.70
C LYS A 71 -29.52 13.33 13.42
N ILE A 72 -28.45 13.63 12.69
CA ILE A 72 -27.13 13.91 13.27
C ILE A 72 -26.75 15.36 12.95
N PRO A 73 -26.32 16.15 13.95
CA PRO A 73 -25.79 17.48 13.72
C PRO A 73 -24.64 17.51 12.70
N MET A 74 -24.47 18.63 12.00
CA MET A 74 -23.49 18.74 10.92
C MET A 74 -22.05 18.63 11.42
N GLU A 75 -21.81 19.09 12.64
CA GLU A 75 -20.58 18.98 13.40
C GLU A 75 -20.25 17.53 13.78
N ASP A 76 -21.25 16.68 14.01
CA ASP A 76 -21.04 15.30 14.50
C ASP A 76 -21.08 14.23 13.39
N ARG A 77 -21.47 14.61 12.16
CA ARG A 77 -21.63 13.64 11.05
C ARG A 77 -20.38 12.84 10.70
N HIS A 78 -19.19 13.33 11.08
CA HIS A 78 -17.91 12.67 10.86
C HIS A 78 -17.64 11.52 11.85
N ASN A 79 -18.36 11.48 12.98
CA ASN A 79 -18.27 10.42 13.99
C ASN A 79 -19.11 9.18 13.62
N ILE A 80 -19.94 9.26 12.58
CA ILE A 80 -20.75 8.12 12.14
C ILE A 80 -19.89 7.18 11.29
N GLN A 81 -19.74 5.93 11.75
CA GLN A 81 -19.05 4.89 10.98
C GLN A 81 -19.69 4.74 9.60
N THR A 82 -18.87 4.78 8.57
CA THR A 82 -19.30 4.57 7.18
C THR A 82 -18.75 3.26 6.64
N HIS A 83 -19.36 2.79 5.56
CA HIS A 83 -18.92 1.59 4.84
C HIS A 83 -18.71 1.89 3.36
N THR A 84 -17.68 1.28 2.79
CA THR A 84 -17.44 1.11 1.35
C THR A 84 -17.02 -0.35 1.11
N ASN A 85 -16.77 -0.75 -0.13
CA ASN A 85 -16.36 -2.12 -0.45
C ASN A 85 -14.90 -2.39 -0.03
N TYR A 86 -14.66 -2.43 1.28
CA TYR A 86 -13.33 -2.57 1.85
C TYR A 86 -12.68 -3.92 1.53
N LEU A 87 -13.45 -4.99 1.35
CA LEU A 87 -12.91 -6.30 0.98
C LEU A 87 -12.30 -6.28 -0.43
N ALA A 88 -13.00 -5.69 -1.41
CA ALA A 88 -12.44 -5.52 -2.75
C ALA A 88 -11.20 -4.61 -2.75
N MET A 89 -11.20 -3.56 -1.92
CA MET A 89 -10.01 -2.72 -1.74
C MET A 89 -8.86 -3.50 -1.09
N LEU A 90 -9.14 -4.40 -0.15
CA LEU A 90 -8.11 -5.22 0.50
C LEU A 90 -7.49 -6.22 -0.49
N ASP A 91 -8.29 -6.80 -1.37
CA ASP A 91 -7.79 -7.65 -2.47
C ASP A 91 -6.84 -6.88 -3.39
N GLU A 92 -7.17 -5.61 -3.70
CA GLU A 92 -6.29 -4.73 -4.48
C GLU A 92 -4.99 -4.40 -3.71
N VAL A 93 -5.08 -4.14 -2.40
CA VAL A 93 -3.88 -3.93 -1.56
C VAL A 93 -2.95 -5.15 -1.60
N ASN A 94 -3.52 -6.35 -1.49
CA ASN A 94 -2.77 -7.60 -1.56
C ASN A 94 -2.11 -7.77 -2.92
N TYR A 95 -2.82 -7.46 -4.01
CA TYR A 95 -2.28 -7.44 -5.36
C TYR A 95 -1.11 -6.46 -5.50
N VAL A 96 -1.26 -5.20 -5.07
CA VAL A 96 -0.19 -4.18 -5.10
C VAL A 96 1.03 -4.63 -4.29
N ASN A 97 0.80 -5.28 -3.15
CA ASN A 97 1.86 -5.82 -2.31
C ASN A 97 2.68 -6.91 -2.99
N THR A 98 2.09 -7.71 -3.89
CA THR A 98 2.86 -8.71 -4.65
C THR A 98 3.94 -8.08 -5.51
N PHE A 99 3.73 -6.88 -6.06
CA PHE A 99 4.74 -6.17 -6.85
C PHE A 99 5.79 -5.47 -5.97
N ARG A 100 5.37 -4.90 -4.83
CA ARG A 100 6.32 -4.31 -3.85
C ARG A 100 7.28 -5.36 -3.28
N LYS A 101 6.77 -6.56 -2.97
CA LYS A 101 7.60 -7.69 -2.49
C LYS A 101 8.30 -8.42 -3.65
N GLY A 102 7.67 -8.49 -4.82
CA GLY A 102 8.13 -9.18 -6.03
C GLY A 102 9.19 -8.45 -6.86
N GLY A 103 9.51 -7.19 -6.53
CA GLY A 103 10.67 -6.48 -7.07
C GLY A 103 12.03 -7.14 -6.81
N GLN A 104 12.07 -8.22 -6.01
CA GLN A 104 13.25 -9.06 -5.80
C GLN A 104 13.27 -10.37 -6.62
N LEU A 105 12.24 -10.72 -7.38
CA LEU A 105 12.12 -12.06 -8.00
C LEU A 105 12.16 -12.08 -9.53
N SER A 106 12.41 -10.94 -10.18
CA SER A 106 12.73 -10.95 -11.62
C SER A 106 14.22 -11.26 -11.79
N PRO A 107 14.62 -12.36 -12.48
CA PRO A 107 16.03 -12.54 -12.80
C PRO A 107 16.47 -11.34 -13.63
N VAL A 108 17.60 -10.73 -13.26
CA VAL A 108 18.24 -9.69 -14.07
C VAL A 108 18.42 -10.26 -15.47
N CYS A 109 17.80 -9.62 -16.46
CA CYS A 109 18.08 -9.88 -17.87
C CYS A 109 19.52 -9.39 -18.14
N ASN A 110 20.52 -10.18 -17.77
CA ASN A 110 21.88 -9.95 -18.23
C ASN A 110 21.86 -10.09 -19.75
N GLY A 111 22.04 -8.96 -20.42
CA GLY A 111 21.93 -8.84 -21.87
C GLY A 111 22.72 -9.90 -22.62
N GLY A 112 21.99 -10.82 -23.25
CA GLY A 112 22.49 -11.65 -24.32
C GLY A 112 21.53 -11.48 -25.49
N ILE A 113 22.00 -10.92 -26.60
CA ILE A 113 21.27 -10.80 -27.86
C ILE A 113 20.75 -12.20 -28.23
N MET A 114 19.43 -12.41 -28.14
CA MET A 114 18.76 -13.58 -28.68
C MET A 114 18.57 -13.40 -30.19
N THR A 115 19.65 -13.56 -30.94
CA THR A 115 19.51 -13.91 -32.36
C THR A 115 19.61 -15.42 -32.50
N PRO A 116 18.60 -16.09 -33.12
CA PRO A 116 18.73 -17.50 -33.47
C PRO A 116 19.94 -17.70 -34.39
N PRO A 117 20.74 -18.78 -34.22
CA PRO A 117 21.84 -19.05 -35.14
C PRO A 117 21.32 -19.36 -36.55
N LYS A 118 22.01 -18.84 -37.57
CA LYS A 118 21.74 -19.15 -38.99
C LYS A 118 22.06 -20.61 -39.26
N SER A 119 21.07 -21.34 -39.77
CA SER A 119 21.15 -22.76 -40.13
C SER A 119 21.75 -22.96 -41.53
N THR A 120 23.08 -22.89 -41.71
CA THR A 120 23.72 -23.32 -42.99
C THR A 120 25.18 -23.79 -42.91
N GLU A 121 25.75 -24.22 -41.79
CA GLU A 121 27.10 -24.83 -41.81
C GLU A 121 27.14 -26.17 -41.09
N LYS A 122 27.30 -27.24 -41.88
CA LYS A 122 27.50 -28.63 -41.44
C LYS A 122 29.02 -28.84 -41.30
N PRO A 123 29.58 -29.11 -40.11
CA PRO A 123 31.01 -29.38 -39.99
C PRO A 123 31.36 -30.74 -40.63
N PRO A 124 32.50 -30.85 -41.34
CA PRO A 124 32.93 -32.11 -41.93
C PRO A 124 33.27 -33.11 -40.81
N GLY A 125 32.60 -34.27 -40.86
CA GLY A 125 32.84 -35.37 -39.94
C GLY A 125 34.27 -35.88 -40.04
N LYS A 126 34.91 -36.06 -38.88
CA LYS A 126 36.11 -36.88 -38.75
C LYS A 126 35.66 -38.26 -38.28
N HIS A 127 35.78 -39.25 -39.16
CA HIS A 127 36.44 -40.54 -38.95
C HIS A 127 36.29 -41.40 -40.20
#